data_AF-A0A6A5WNK8-F1
#
_entry.id   AF-A0A6A5WNK8-F1
#
_cell.length_a   1.000
_cell.length_b   1.000
_cell.length_c   1.000
_cell.angle_alpha   90.00
_cell.angle_beta   90.00
_cell.angle_gamma   90.00
#
_symmetry.space_group_name_H-M   'P 1'
#
loop_
_entity.id
_entity.type
_entity.pdbx_description
1 polymer ?
#
loop_
_entity_poly.entity_id
_entity_poly.type
_entity_poly.pdbx_seq_one_letter_code
_entity_poly.pdbx_strand_id
1 'polypeptide(L)'
;LPFLLRYTDYHLFGTSSIHNNPPPNESRCNICDYEHQDVETPDTFLPLSPCFHWVHYHCFVWWISRIDERRDKCPVCGVTLFHFDEINATTLAARSNIDRENGEVPMYYDHDAKQLVHDDNSQYEVDCASITDHVAWYFQCELRLQTDQSHPPYLDLLKVFDAVLGRLQETGRPRGKWLSYGTLMGERLWDTLVLIKMMRWLEENAKEVVGSQGWVELEGKHQQLQ
;
A
#
# COMPACT_ATOMS: atom_id res chain seq x y z
N LEU A 1 -17.22 14.04 -4.88
CA LEU A 1 -16.61 13.32 -6.03
C LEU A 1 -16.33 11.88 -5.61
N PRO A 2 -16.12 10.90 -6.52
CA PRO A 2 -15.66 9.57 -6.12
C PRO A 2 -14.22 9.61 -5.58
N PHE A 3 -13.79 8.61 -4.81
CA PHE A 3 -12.36 8.38 -4.53
C PHE A 3 -11.67 7.79 -5.77
N LEU A 4 -10.34 7.87 -5.83
CA LEU A 4 -9.57 7.46 -7.02
C LEU A 4 -9.87 6.03 -7.51
N LEU A 5 -9.82 5.01 -6.64
CA LEU A 5 -10.10 3.62 -7.08
C LEU A 5 -11.54 3.44 -7.56
N ARG A 6 -12.50 4.10 -6.91
CA ARG A 6 -13.90 4.09 -7.39
C ARG A 6 -14.01 4.79 -8.74
N TYR A 7 -13.27 5.88 -8.94
CA TYR A 7 -13.24 6.58 -10.22
C TYR A 7 -12.68 5.70 -11.32
N THR A 8 -11.54 5.05 -11.10
CA THR A 8 -10.96 4.14 -12.10
C THR A 8 -11.88 2.97 -12.39
N ASP A 9 -12.24 2.22 -11.36
CA ASP A 9 -12.87 0.91 -11.53
C ASP A 9 -14.33 1.03 -11.99
N TYR A 10 -15.04 2.06 -11.52
CA TYR A 10 -16.45 2.27 -11.87
C TYR A 10 -16.66 3.31 -12.97
N HIS A 11 -16.02 4.47 -12.91
CA HIS A 11 -16.30 5.54 -13.87
C HIS A 11 -15.53 5.40 -15.18
N LEU A 12 -14.23 5.06 -15.13
CA LEU A 12 -13.43 4.89 -16.36
C LEU A 12 -13.73 3.54 -17.02
N PHE A 13 -13.74 2.45 -16.25
CA PHE A 13 -13.97 1.11 -16.78
C PHE A 13 -15.46 0.73 -16.92
N GLY A 14 -16.38 1.50 -16.34
CA GLY A 14 -17.82 1.32 -16.56
C GLY A 14 -18.27 1.66 -17.98
N THR A 15 -17.50 2.46 -18.73
CA THR A 15 -17.77 2.82 -20.13
C THR A 15 -16.85 2.06 -21.10
N SER A 16 -16.63 0.77 -20.85
CA SER A 16 -15.73 -0.04 -21.68
C SER A 16 -16.14 -0.14 -23.16
N SER A 17 -17.42 0.05 -23.47
CA SER A 17 -17.95 0.00 -24.83
C SER A 17 -17.41 1.10 -25.77
N ILE A 18 -16.90 2.20 -25.22
CA ILE A 18 -16.35 3.31 -25.99
C ILE A 18 -14.83 3.36 -25.98
N HIS A 19 -14.15 2.52 -25.17
CA HIS A 19 -12.69 2.50 -25.12
C HIS A 19 -12.09 2.22 -26.50
N ASN A 20 -10.93 2.82 -26.78
CA ASN A 20 -10.20 2.72 -28.05
C ASN A 20 -10.98 3.20 -29.29
N ASN A 21 -12.10 3.89 -29.12
CA ASN A 21 -12.92 4.44 -30.19
C ASN A 21 -13.13 5.96 -30.00
N PRO A 22 -12.05 6.77 -29.99
CA PRO A 22 -12.19 8.21 -29.83
C PRO A 22 -12.89 8.86 -31.04
N PRO A 23 -13.55 10.02 -30.85
CA PRO A 23 -13.97 10.85 -31.96
C PRO A 23 -12.80 11.20 -32.89
N PRO A 24 -13.03 11.45 -34.20
CA PRO A 24 -11.95 11.70 -35.16
C PRO A 24 -10.98 12.85 -34.78
N ASN A 25 -11.45 13.83 -34.01
CA ASN A 25 -10.65 14.98 -33.58
C ASN A 25 -9.94 14.76 -32.22
N GLU A 26 -10.11 13.59 -31.60
CA GLU A 26 -9.62 13.26 -30.26
C GLU A 26 -8.78 11.97 -30.27
N SER A 27 -8.20 11.62 -31.43
CA SER A 27 -7.39 10.40 -31.62
C SER A 27 -6.03 10.44 -30.92
N ARG A 28 -5.63 11.59 -30.38
CA ARG A 28 -4.34 11.82 -29.71
C ARG A 28 -4.51 11.96 -28.20
N CYS A 29 -3.60 11.36 -27.46
CA CYS A 29 -3.56 11.48 -26.01
C CYS A 29 -3.15 12.90 -25.59
N ASN A 30 -3.96 13.53 -24.75
CA ASN A 30 -3.68 14.90 -24.29
C ASN A 30 -2.48 15.03 -23.31
N ILE A 31 -1.84 13.91 -22.94
CA ILE A 31 -0.68 13.89 -22.04
C ILE A 31 0.62 13.63 -22.81
N CYS A 32 0.66 12.57 -23.62
CA CYS A 32 1.87 12.17 -24.36
C CYS A 32 1.87 12.58 -25.84
N ASP A 33 0.76 13.12 -26.34
CA ASP A 33 0.56 13.57 -27.73
C ASP A 33 0.71 12.48 -28.81
N TYR A 34 0.84 11.21 -28.43
CA TYR A 34 0.78 10.06 -29.34
C TYR A 34 -0.66 9.73 -29.75
N GLU A 35 -0.83 9.20 -30.97
CA GLU A 35 -2.09 8.62 -31.41
C GLU A 35 -2.44 7.37 -30.61
N HIS A 36 -3.73 7.09 -30.45
CA HIS A 36 -4.22 5.99 -29.62
C HIS A 36 -3.80 4.59 -30.09
N GLN A 37 -3.29 4.47 -31.32
CA GLN A 37 -2.80 3.22 -31.91
C GLN A 37 -1.27 3.17 -32.02
N ASP A 38 -0.59 4.31 -31.83
CA ASP A 38 0.86 4.47 -32.05
C ASP A 38 1.65 4.42 -30.74
N VAL A 39 1.30 3.51 -29.84
CA VAL A 39 2.02 3.26 -28.58
C VAL A 39 2.82 1.97 -28.68
N GLU A 40 4.07 2.00 -28.20
CA GLU A 40 4.98 0.84 -28.21
C GLU A 40 4.40 -0.36 -27.46
N THR A 41 3.70 -0.08 -26.35
CA THR A 41 2.95 -1.09 -25.58
C THR A 41 1.46 -0.80 -25.74
N PRO A 42 0.64 -1.78 -26.16
CA PRO A 42 -0.80 -1.61 -26.24
C PRO A 42 -1.37 -1.13 -24.91
N ASP A 43 -2.09 -0.02 -24.93
CA ASP A 43 -2.71 0.58 -23.76
C ASP A 43 -4.18 0.89 -24.04
N THR A 44 -4.99 0.94 -22.98
CA THR A 44 -6.40 1.31 -23.10
C THR A 44 -6.53 2.81 -23.25
N PHE A 45 -7.08 3.26 -24.38
CA PHE A 45 -7.40 4.66 -24.62
C PHE A 45 -8.83 4.95 -24.16
N LEU A 46 -8.98 5.87 -23.21
CA LEU A 46 -10.25 6.08 -22.52
C LEU A 46 -10.60 7.57 -22.35
N PRO A 47 -11.90 7.91 -22.28
CA PRO A 47 -12.35 9.26 -22.00
C PRO A 47 -12.45 9.51 -20.48
N LEU A 48 -11.94 10.66 -20.04
CA LEU A 48 -12.03 11.08 -18.64
C LEU A 48 -13.42 11.65 -18.34
N SER A 49 -14.19 10.98 -17.47
CA SER A 49 -15.48 11.49 -17.01
C SER A 49 -15.32 12.59 -15.96
N PRO A 50 -16.07 13.72 -16.01
CA PRO A 50 -17.21 14.00 -16.90
C PRO A 50 -16.84 14.82 -18.15
N CYS A 51 -15.57 15.17 -18.35
CA CYS A 51 -15.15 16.13 -19.39
C CYS A 51 -14.90 15.51 -20.78
N PHE A 52 -14.81 14.19 -20.87
CA PHE A 52 -14.57 13.39 -22.08
C PHE A 52 -13.26 13.70 -22.82
N HIS A 53 -12.26 14.32 -22.17
CA HIS A 53 -10.90 14.37 -22.75
C HIS A 53 -10.28 12.97 -22.74
N TRP A 54 -9.68 12.57 -23.86
CA TRP A 54 -9.12 11.24 -24.03
C TRP A 54 -7.65 11.17 -23.65
N VAL A 55 -7.30 10.07 -22.98
CA VAL A 55 -5.95 9.77 -22.53
C VAL A 55 -5.70 8.27 -22.57
N HIS A 56 -4.43 7.90 -22.74
CA HIS A 56 -3.93 6.56 -22.45
C HIS A 56 -4.06 6.29 -20.95
N TYR A 57 -4.55 5.11 -20.56
CA TYR A 57 -4.71 4.74 -19.16
C TYR A 57 -3.38 4.82 -18.40
N HIS A 58 -2.27 4.38 -19.00
CA HIS A 58 -0.94 4.50 -18.44
C HIS A 58 -0.54 5.97 -18.24
N CYS A 59 -0.86 6.86 -19.19
CA CYS A 59 -0.61 8.29 -19.01
C CYS A 59 -1.49 8.90 -17.90
N PHE A 60 -2.72 8.43 -17.73
CA PHE A 60 -3.58 8.84 -16.62
C PHE A 60 -2.99 8.41 -15.28
N VAL A 61 -2.59 7.14 -15.13
CA VAL A 61 -1.99 6.63 -13.89
C VAL A 61 -0.66 7.34 -13.61
N TRP A 62 0.14 7.64 -14.64
CA TRP A 62 1.32 8.48 -14.49
C TRP A 62 0.95 9.87 -13.96
N TRP A 63 -0.01 10.56 -14.59
CA TRP A 63 -0.44 11.92 -14.21
C TRP A 63 -0.83 12.05 -12.75
N ILE A 64 -1.66 11.13 -12.25
CA ILE A 64 -2.14 11.15 -10.88
C ILE A 64 -1.05 10.75 -9.87
N SER A 65 0.04 10.12 -10.32
CA SER A 65 1.12 9.62 -9.45
C SER A 65 2.25 10.63 -9.24
N ARG A 66 2.25 11.71 -10.02
CA ARG A 66 3.21 12.83 -9.98
C ARG A 66 3.23 13.54 -8.65
N ILE A 67 4.17 14.46 -8.42
CA ILE A 67 4.10 15.38 -7.28
C ILE A 67 3.56 16.72 -7.78
N ASP A 68 2.26 16.75 -8.08
CA ASP A 68 1.53 17.95 -8.55
C ASP A 68 0.27 18.16 -7.70
N GLU A 69 -0.11 19.40 -7.41
CA GLU A 69 -1.34 19.70 -6.65
C GLU A 69 -2.62 19.46 -7.46
N ARG A 70 -2.51 19.27 -8.78
CA ARG A 70 -3.62 19.07 -9.73
C ARG A 70 -3.82 17.61 -10.10
N ARG A 71 -3.23 16.67 -9.36
CA ARG A 71 -3.36 15.22 -9.60
C ARG A 71 -4.82 14.74 -9.60
N ASP A 72 -5.70 15.43 -8.90
CA ASP A 72 -7.14 15.14 -8.83
C ASP A 72 -7.95 15.75 -9.99
N LYS A 73 -7.30 16.43 -10.93
CA LYS A 73 -7.94 17.18 -12.02
C LYS A 73 -7.59 16.62 -13.39
N CYS A 74 -8.46 16.89 -14.35
CA CYS A 74 -8.18 16.68 -15.77
C CYS A 74 -6.97 17.54 -16.20
N PRO A 75 -5.94 16.95 -16.85
CA PRO A 75 -4.77 17.69 -17.28
C PRO A 75 -5.06 18.73 -18.38
N VAL A 76 -6.22 18.65 -19.04
CA VAL A 76 -6.60 19.53 -20.15
C VAL A 76 -7.41 20.73 -19.67
N CYS A 77 -8.52 20.47 -18.97
CA CYS A 77 -9.48 21.52 -18.59
C CYS A 77 -9.48 21.85 -17.10
N GLY A 78 -8.71 21.14 -16.27
CA GLY A 78 -8.63 21.41 -14.83
C GLY A 78 -9.87 21.01 -14.02
N VAL A 79 -10.88 20.40 -14.64
CA VAL A 79 -12.06 19.86 -13.93
C VAL A 79 -11.61 18.81 -12.94
N THR A 80 -12.12 18.89 -11.70
CA THR A 80 -11.79 17.93 -10.64
C THR A 80 -12.54 16.61 -10.90
N LEU A 81 -11.80 15.50 -10.98
CA LEU A 81 -12.29 14.19 -11.39
C LEU A 81 -12.68 13.31 -10.20
N PHE A 82 -11.87 13.34 -9.14
CA PHE A 82 -12.01 12.50 -7.95
C PHE A 82 -11.45 13.20 -6.70
N HIS A 83 -11.63 12.60 -5.52
CA HIS A 83 -10.88 12.97 -4.33
C HIS A 83 -9.56 12.21 -4.32
N PHE A 84 -8.45 12.94 -4.33
CA PHE A 84 -7.12 12.34 -4.32
C PHE A 84 -6.77 11.80 -2.93
N ASP A 85 -6.20 10.62 -2.92
CA ASP A 85 -5.57 10.02 -1.77
C ASP A 85 -4.31 9.28 -2.23
N GLU A 86 -3.23 9.50 -1.49
CA GLU A 86 -1.89 9.03 -1.85
C GLU A 86 -1.79 7.49 -1.88
N ILE A 87 -2.57 6.81 -1.02
CA ILE A 87 -2.58 5.34 -0.91
C ILE A 87 -3.16 4.73 -2.19
N ASN A 88 -4.31 5.21 -2.66
CA ASN A 88 -4.92 4.71 -3.90
C ASN A 88 -4.06 5.06 -5.11
N ALA A 89 -3.44 6.23 -5.14
CA ALA A 89 -2.54 6.61 -6.23
C ALA A 89 -1.32 5.68 -6.28
N THR A 90 -0.70 5.41 -5.13
CA THR A 90 0.43 4.47 -5.00
C THR A 90 0.01 3.06 -5.40
N THR A 91 -1.15 2.60 -4.92
CA THR A 91 -1.71 1.28 -5.24
C THR A 91 -1.95 1.15 -6.74
N LEU A 92 -2.50 2.19 -7.38
CA LEU A 92 -2.79 2.17 -8.80
C LEU A 92 -1.50 2.19 -9.65
N ALA A 93 -0.53 3.03 -9.27
CA ALA A 93 0.79 3.07 -9.90
C ALA A 93 1.48 1.71 -9.85
N ALA A 94 1.48 1.07 -8.67
CA ALA A 94 2.06 -0.26 -8.48
C ALA A 94 1.35 -1.33 -9.33
N ARG A 95 0.00 -1.33 -9.37
CA ARG A 95 -0.78 -2.25 -10.21
C ARG A 95 -0.50 -2.09 -11.70
N SER A 96 -0.18 -0.87 -12.13
CA SER A 96 0.10 -0.54 -13.52
C SER A 96 1.59 -0.55 -13.87
N ASN A 97 2.46 -0.95 -12.93
CA ASN A 97 3.92 -0.95 -13.09
C ASN A 97 4.46 0.40 -13.58
N ILE A 98 3.94 1.50 -12.99
CA ILE A 98 4.38 2.86 -13.28
C ILE A 98 5.23 3.37 -12.13
N ASP A 99 6.47 3.73 -12.45
CA ASP A 99 7.36 4.36 -11.48
C ASP A 99 6.79 5.73 -11.07
N ARG A 100 6.76 5.96 -9.76
CA ARG A 100 6.33 7.25 -9.22
C ARG A 100 7.41 8.29 -9.49
N GLU A 101 6.98 9.53 -9.71
CA GLU A 101 7.91 10.66 -9.72
C GLU A 101 8.55 10.74 -8.33
N ASN A 102 9.82 10.35 -8.23
CA ASN A 102 10.59 10.49 -7.00
C ASN A 102 10.71 11.98 -6.71
N GLY A 103 9.90 12.48 -5.79
CA GLY A 103 10.18 13.77 -5.19
C GLY A 103 11.53 13.73 -4.50
N GLU A 104 12.07 14.89 -4.17
CA GLU A 104 13.05 14.94 -3.08
C GLU A 104 12.38 14.35 -1.84
N VAL A 105 12.63 13.06 -1.62
CA VAL A 105 12.12 12.32 -0.49
C VAL A 105 12.66 13.03 0.74
N PRO A 106 11.81 13.56 1.65
CA PRO A 106 12.29 14.31 2.79
C PRO A 106 13.22 13.45 3.63
N MET A 107 14.52 13.72 3.56
CA MET A 107 15.50 13.07 4.41
C MET A 107 15.38 13.65 5.80
N TYR A 108 15.29 12.80 6.82
CA TYR A 108 15.41 13.23 8.21
C TYR A 108 16.42 12.36 8.94
N TYR A 109 17.08 12.92 9.94
CA TYR A 109 18.02 12.18 10.77
C TYR A 109 17.26 11.56 11.95
N ASP A 110 17.22 10.24 12.01
CA ASP A 110 16.70 9.50 13.16
C ASP A 110 17.78 9.54 14.25
N HIS A 111 17.52 10.35 15.29
CA HIS A 111 18.46 10.55 16.39
C HIS A 111 18.65 9.29 17.26
N ASP A 112 17.64 8.42 17.34
CA ASP A 112 17.67 7.22 18.16
C ASP A 112 18.44 6.10 17.45
N ALA A 113 18.18 5.90 16.16
CA ALA A 113 18.91 4.95 15.32
C ALA A 113 20.26 5.50 14.80
N LYS A 114 20.53 6.79 14.99
CA LYS A 114 21.74 7.51 14.55
C LYS A 114 22.02 7.37 13.05
N GLN A 115 20.97 7.39 12.23
CA GLN A 115 21.08 7.20 10.79
C GLN A 115 20.21 8.21 10.02
N LEU A 116 20.62 8.51 8.78
CA LEU A 116 19.78 9.26 7.86
C LEU A 116 18.68 8.32 7.35
N VAL A 117 17.43 8.72 7.51
CA VAL A 117 16.28 7.97 7.00
C VAL A 117 15.87 8.55 5.66
N HIS A 118 15.82 7.68 4.67
CA HIS A 118 15.20 7.94 3.38
C HIS A 118 13.81 7.30 3.41
N ASP A 119 12.76 8.03 3.02
CA ASP A 119 11.40 7.47 2.85
C ASP A 119 11.32 6.77 1.47
N ASP A 120 12.22 5.81 1.26
CA ASP A 120 12.32 4.98 0.06
C ASP A 120 12.04 3.50 0.38
N ASN A 121 12.11 2.63 -0.63
CA ASN A 121 11.86 1.19 -0.46
C ASN A 121 12.86 0.52 0.51
N SER A 122 14.06 1.07 0.68
CA SER A 122 15.06 0.49 1.58
C SER A 122 14.62 0.58 3.04
N GLN A 123 13.96 1.68 3.44
CA GLN A 123 13.46 1.83 4.81
C GLN A 123 12.31 0.87 5.10
N TYR A 124 11.42 0.66 4.13
CA TYR A 124 10.37 -0.36 4.22
C TYR A 124 10.96 -1.77 4.39
N GLU A 125 12.00 -2.11 3.64
CA GLU A 125 12.69 -3.40 3.76
C GLU A 125 13.34 -3.58 5.14
N VAL A 126 13.99 -2.54 5.67
CA VAL A 126 14.57 -2.55 7.03
C VAL A 126 13.48 -2.72 8.10
N ASP A 127 12.35 -2.04 7.95
CA ASP A 127 11.22 -2.16 8.87
C ASP A 127 10.62 -3.58 8.80
N CYS A 128 10.47 -4.15 7.61
CA CYS A 128 10.02 -5.53 7.42
C CYS A 128 10.96 -6.56 8.07
N ALA A 129 12.28 -6.41 7.89
CA ALA A 129 13.26 -7.28 8.52
C ALA A 129 13.16 -7.21 10.05
N SER A 130 13.04 -5.99 10.60
CA SER A 130 12.86 -5.79 12.03
C SER A 130 11.58 -6.44 12.55
N ILE A 131 10.46 -6.37 11.82
CA ILE A 131 9.22 -7.06 12.22
C ILE A 131 9.49 -8.57 12.34
N THR A 132 10.10 -9.17 11.32
CA THR A 132 10.39 -10.61 11.31
C THR A 132 11.30 -11.02 12.48
N ASP A 133 12.35 -10.25 12.78
CA ASP A 133 13.25 -10.53 13.89
C ASP A 133 12.52 -10.51 15.25
N HIS A 134 11.65 -9.51 15.46
CA HIS A 134 10.88 -9.40 16.71
C HIS A 134 9.82 -10.50 16.82
N VAL A 135 9.14 -10.85 15.73
CA VAL A 135 8.20 -11.99 15.71
C VAL A 135 8.92 -13.26 16.13
N ALA A 136 10.06 -13.58 15.51
CA ALA A 136 10.83 -14.77 15.85
C ALA A 136 11.24 -14.79 17.32
N TRP A 137 11.73 -13.66 17.85
CA TRP A 137 12.14 -13.53 19.25
C TRP A 137 10.97 -13.75 20.22
N TYR A 138 9.89 -12.98 20.09
CA TYR A 138 8.77 -13.03 21.04
C TYR A 138 8.00 -14.35 20.95
N PHE A 139 7.90 -14.94 19.75
CA PHE A 139 7.36 -16.28 19.59
C PHE A 139 8.16 -17.32 20.39
N GLN A 140 9.50 -17.29 20.30
CA GLN A 140 10.37 -18.20 21.07
C GLN A 140 10.28 -17.96 22.57
N CYS A 141 10.13 -16.71 23.01
CA CYS A 141 9.88 -16.40 24.42
C CYS A 141 8.57 -17.03 24.91
N GLU A 142 7.47 -16.87 24.16
CA GLU A 142 6.17 -17.42 24.56
C GLU A 142 6.20 -18.96 24.54
N LEU A 143 6.83 -19.58 23.55
CA LEU A 143 6.97 -21.04 23.47
C LEU A 143 7.71 -21.62 24.69
N ARG A 144 8.76 -20.95 25.16
CA ARG A 144 9.50 -21.38 26.37
C ARG A 144 8.63 -21.30 27.62
N LEU A 145 7.82 -20.24 27.77
CA LEU A 145 6.93 -20.08 28.92
C LEU A 145 5.83 -21.15 28.98
N GLN A 146 5.44 -21.71 27.83
CA GLN A 146 4.44 -22.77 27.76
C GLN A 146 5.01 -24.16 28.03
N THR A 147 6.30 -24.39 27.75
CA THR A 147 6.95 -25.70 27.96
C THR A 147 7.01 -26.09 29.44
N ASP A 148 6.95 -25.11 30.34
CA ASP A 148 6.97 -25.32 31.79
C ASP A 148 5.58 -25.63 32.40
N GLN A 149 4.51 -25.68 31.60
CA GLN A 149 3.14 -25.90 32.09
C GLN A 149 2.62 -27.31 31.79
N SER A 150 2.02 -27.97 32.78
CA SER A 150 1.55 -29.38 32.73
C SER A 150 0.29 -29.63 31.87
N HIS A 151 -0.06 -28.71 30.99
CA HIS A 151 -1.28 -28.74 30.17
C HIS A 151 -0.92 -28.59 28.68
N PRO A 152 -1.79 -29.01 27.74
CA PRO A 152 -1.50 -28.85 26.32
C PRO A 152 -1.15 -27.38 26.04
N PRO A 153 0.00 -27.11 25.40
CA PRO A 153 0.52 -25.75 25.27
C PRO A 153 -0.43 -24.93 24.41
N TYR A 154 -1.10 -23.97 25.04
CA TYR A 154 -1.84 -22.93 24.33
C TYR A 154 -0.90 -21.75 24.11
N LEU A 155 -0.66 -21.42 22.85
CA LEU A 155 0.20 -20.30 22.49
C LEU A 155 -0.65 -19.07 22.20
N ASP A 156 -0.55 -18.06 23.06
CA ASP A 156 -1.24 -16.78 22.90
C ASP A 156 -0.54 -15.92 21.84
N LEU A 157 -0.98 -16.05 20.60
CA LEU A 157 -0.41 -15.29 19.48
C LEU A 157 -0.78 -13.81 19.52
N LEU A 158 -1.89 -13.43 20.14
CA LEU A 158 -2.26 -12.02 20.30
C LEU A 158 -1.28 -11.32 21.23
N LYS A 159 -0.86 -11.99 22.32
CA LYS A 159 0.19 -11.49 23.19
C LYS A 159 1.53 -11.34 22.48
N VAL A 160 1.90 -12.27 21.60
CA VAL A 160 3.11 -12.15 20.77
C VAL A 160 2.99 -10.94 19.83
N PHE A 161 1.85 -10.77 19.18
CA PHE A 161 1.57 -9.62 18.31
C PHE A 161 1.68 -8.28 19.05
N ASP A 162 1.02 -8.14 20.21
CA ASP A 162 1.04 -6.93 21.03
C ASP A 162 2.46 -6.63 21.54
N ALA A 163 3.22 -7.66 21.93
CA ALA A 163 4.61 -7.51 22.35
C ALA A 163 5.53 -7.03 21.21
N VAL A 164 5.33 -7.55 19.99
CA VAL A 164 6.03 -7.08 18.79
C VAL A 164 5.70 -5.62 18.50
N LEU A 165 4.41 -5.24 18.52
CA LEU A 165 4.00 -3.84 18.31
C LEU A 165 4.60 -2.90 19.34
N GLY A 166 4.48 -3.24 20.63
CA GLY A 166 5.05 -2.43 21.71
C GLY A 166 6.55 -2.23 21.53
N ARG A 167 7.28 -3.29 21.13
CA ARG A 167 8.72 -3.19 20.90
C ARG A 167 9.10 -2.38 19.66
N LEU A 168 8.35 -2.50 18.58
CA LEU A 168 8.56 -1.69 17.39
C LEU A 168 8.32 -0.21 17.71
N GLN A 169 7.28 0.11 18.47
CA GLN A 169 7.00 1.47 18.91
C GLN A 169 8.10 2.02 19.84
N GLU A 170 8.58 1.25 20.82
CA GLU A 170 9.70 1.62 21.69
C GLU A 170 10.99 1.94 20.91
N THR A 171 11.15 1.34 19.74
CA THR A 171 12.33 1.50 18.89
C THR A 171 12.10 2.50 17.73
N GLY A 172 11.05 3.32 17.83
CA GLY A 172 10.78 4.41 16.89
C GLY A 172 10.28 3.95 15.52
N ARG A 173 9.66 2.77 15.41
CA ARG A 173 9.10 2.25 14.16
C ARG A 173 7.58 2.44 14.10
N PRO A 174 6.98 2.58 12.91
CA PRO A 174 7.65 2.63 11.61
C PRO A 174 8.43 3.92 11.41
N ARG A 175 9.52 3.83 10.64
CA ARG A 175 10.29 5.03 10.27
C ARG A 175 9.68 5.75 9.08
N GLY A 176 8.93 5.03 8.24
CA GLY A 176 8.17 5.61 7.14
C GLY A 176 7.08 6.55 7.66
N LYS A 177 7.07 7.79 7.17
CA LYS A 177 6.13 8.82 7.64
C LYS A 177 4.67 8.42 7.40
N TRP A 178 4.41 7.70 6.31
CA TRP A 178 3.09 7.27 5.88
C TRP A 178 2.46 6.17 6.75
N LEU A 179 3.30 5.37 7.39
CA LEU A 179 2.87 4.32 8.32
C LEU A 179 2.93 4.81 9.77
N SER A 180 3.38 6.05 10.01
CA SER A 180 3.57 6.55 11.37
C SER A 180 2.27 6.59 12.18
N TYR A 181 2.42 6.39 13.48
CA TYR A 181 1.33 6.50 14.47
C TYR A 181 0.75 7.91 14.61
N GLY A 182 1.22 8.89 13.83
CA GLY A 182 0.68 10.25 13.83
C GLY A 182 -0.73 10.33 13.22
N THR A 183 -1.19 9.29 12.53
CA THR A 183 -2.54 9.21 11.96
C THR A 183 -3.18 7.86 12.26
N LEU A 184 -4.51 7.83 12.47
CA LEU A 184 -5.26 6.58 12.68
C LEU A 184 -5.12 5.61 11.50
N MET A 185 -5.02 6.12 10.28
CA MET A 185 -4.83 5.28 9.09
C MET A 185 -3.42 4.68 9.07
N GLY A 186 -2.38 5.47 9.36
CA GLY A 186 -1.00 5.00 9.43
C GLY A 186 -0.83 3.90 10.47
N GLU A 187 -1.38 4.10 11.68
CA GLU A 187 -1.42 3.10 12.74
C GLU A 187 -2.06 1.79 12.28
N ARG A 188 -3.26 1.85 11.69
CA ARG A 188 -3.96 0.65 11.18
C ARG A 188 -3.19 -0.07 10.08
N LEU A 189 -2.61 0.67 9.13
CA LEU A 189 -1.81 0.09 8.06
C LEU A 189 -0.56 -0.58 8.62
N TRP A 190 0.06 0.03 9.62
CA TRP A 190 1.23 -0.54 10.28
C TRP A 190 0.89 -1.81 11.05
N ASP A 191 -0.15 -1.79 11.88
CA ASP A 191 -0.62 -2.98 12.60
C ASP A 191 -0.97 -4.12 11.64
N THR A 192 -1.64 -3.79 10.53
CA THR A 192 -1.97 -4.76 9.47
C THR A 192 -0.71 -5.35 8.83
N LEU A 193 0.30 -4.52 8.54
CA LEU A 193 1.58 -4.99 8.00
C LEU A 193 2.29 -5.94 8.97
N VAL A 194 2.39 -5.56 10.25
CA VAL A 194 3.01 -6.39 11.29
C VAL A 194 2.30 -7.73 11.40
N LEU A 195 0.97 -7.72 11.38
CA LEU A 195 0.15 -8.92 11.47
C LEU A 195 0.35 -9.85 10.26
N ILE A 196 0.31 -9.30 9.04
CA ILE A 196 0.56 -10.07 7.80
C ILE A 196 1.95 -10.70 7.83
N LYS A 197 2.98 -9.95 8.25
CA LYS A 197 4.35 -10.48 8.36
C LYS A 197 4.47 -11.55 9.42
N MET A 198 3.80 -11.39 10.57
CA MET A 198 3.76 -12.39 11.62
C MET A 198 3.08 -13.69 11.16
N MET A 199 1.90 -13.58 10.54
CA MET A 199 1.17 -14.74 9.99
C MET A 199 2.03 -15.50 8.98
N ARG A 200 2.63 -14.79 8.03
CA ARG A 200 3.54 -15.40 7.04
C ARG A 200 4.74 -16.10 7.70
N TRP A 201 5.37 -15.46 8.68
CA TRP A 201 6.51 -16.06 9.39
C TRP A 201 6.10 -17.36 10.10
N LEU A 202 4.92 -17.39 10.74
CA LEU A 202 4.38 -18.57 11.41
C LEU A 202 4.09 -19.71 10.42
N GLU A 203 3.49 -19.42 9.26
CA GLU A 203 3.26 -20.41 8.21
C GLU A 203 4.57 -21.00 7.65
N GLU A 204 5.61 -20.19 7.55
CA GLU A 204 6.91 -20.60 7.02
C GLU A 204 7.74 -21.38 8.07
N ASN A 205 7.68 -21.01 9.35
CA ASN A 205 8.63 -21.46 10.39
C ASN A 205 8.02 -22.24 11.57
N ALA A 206 6.70 -22.17 11.77
CA ALA A 206 5.98 -22.74 12.92
C ALA A 206 4.62 -23.34 12.50
N LYS A 207 4.64 -24.21 11.49
CA LYS A 207 3.44 -24.78 10.84
C LYS A 207 2.48 -25.48 11.79
N GLU A 208 2.99 -26.02 12.89
CA GLU A 208 2.22 -26.67 13.94
C GLU A 208 1.24 -25.72 14.65
N VAL A 209 1.46 -24.42 14.56
CA VAL A 209 0.59 -23.39 15.14
C VAL A 209 -0.59 -23.07 14.22
N VAL A 210 -0.47 -23.32 12.92
CA VAL A 210 -1.54 -23.03 11.94
C VAL A 210 -2.76 -23.91 12.23
N GLY A 211 -3.92 -23.27 12.40
CA GLY A 211 -5.17 -23.94 12.80
C GLY A 211 -5.32 -24.19 14.31
N SER A 212 -4.34 -23.81 15.13
CA SER A 212 -4.51 -23.77 16.58
C SER A 212 -5.52 -22.69 17.01
N GLN A 213 -5.97 -22.74 18.27
CA GLN A 213 -6.86 -21.71 18.81
C GLN A 213 -6.23 -20.30 18.74
N GLY A 214 -4.94 -20.17 19.06
CA GLY A 214 -4.23 -18.89 18.95
C GLY A 214 -4.15 -18.38 17.51
N TRP A 215 -4.06 -19.28 16.52
CA TRP A 215 -4.12 -18.92 15.10
C TRP A 215 -5.49 -18.38 14.70
N VAL A 216 -6.58 -19.04 15.12
CA VAL A 216 -7.95 -18.58 14.83
C VAL A 216 -8.20 -17.19 15.43
N GLU A 217 -7.69 -16.92 16.62
CA GLU A 217 -7.78 -15.61 17.27
C GLU A 217 -6.98 -14.54 16.50
N LEU A 218 -5.79 -14.90 16.01
CA LEU A 218 -4.96 -14.04 15.18
C LEU A 218 -5.64 -13.70 13.84
N GLU A 219 -6.28 -14.69 13.19
CA GLU A 219 -7.11 -14.48 11.99
C GLU A 219 -8.30 -13.55 12.27
N GLY A 220 -8.95 -13.71 13.43
CA GLY A 220 -10.01 -12.82 13.88
C GLY A 220 -9.54 -11.38 14.05
N LYS A 221 -8.33 -11.17 14.59
CA LYS A 221 -7.69 -9.85 14.66
C LYS A 221 -7.41 -9.29 13.27
N HIS A 222 -6.96 -10.11 12.33
CA HIS A 222 -6.70 -9.69 10.95
C HIS A 222 -7.96 -9.19 10.26
N GLN A 223 -9.08 -9.88 10.43
CA GLN A 223 -10.38 -9.46 9.89
C GLN A 223 -10.89 -8.14 10.49
N GLN A 224 -10.55 -7.84 11.75
CA GLN A 224 -10.93 -6.59 12.40
C GLN A 224 -10.13 -5.36 11.93
N LEU A 225 -8.91 -5.59 11.43
CA LEU A 225 -8.04 -4.52 10.93
C LEU A 225 -8.32 -4.16 9.46
N GLN A 226 -9.01 -5.03 8.72
CA GLN A 226 -9.50 -4.80 7.36
C GLN A 226 -10.76 -3.92 7.35
#